data_AF-A0A2M8FQG6-F1
#
_entry.id   AF-A0A2M8FQG6-F1
#
_cell.length_a   1.000
_cell.length_b   1.000
_cell.length_c   1.000
_cell.angle_alpha   90.00
_cell.angle_beta   90.00
_cell.angle_gamma   90.00
#
_symmetry.space_group_name_H-M   'P 1'
#
loop_
_entity.id
_entity.type
_entity.pdbx_description
1 polymer ?
#
loop_
_entity_poly.entity_id
_entity_poly.type
_entity_poly.pdbx_seq_one_letter_code
_entity_poly.pdbx_strand_id
1 'polypeptide(L)'
;MKLIRILAFLIPILCFTNFHSYAQTTNNQEVKTTIYYYSFSGELSSSTLSEIETEAKQLTNVDEVKVKYKEENKLGQLIVIVKEKSRSSEGDVLFQPTDLKKLLSKNNLSPNELNLEILKN
;
A
#
# COMPACT_ATOMS: atom_id res chain seq x y z
N MET A 1 2.39 -37.15 -72.37
CA MET A 1 3.30 -36.02 -72.10
C MET A 1 2.74 -34.74 -72.70
N LYS A 2 2.32 -33.79 -71.88
CA LYS A 2 2.22 -32.36 -72.22
C LYS A 2 1.97 -31.53 -70.95
N LEU A 3 3.07 -30.99 -70.45
CA LEU A 3 3.26 -29.63 -69.93
C LEU A 3 2.30 -29.11 -68.85
N ILE A 4 2.84 -29.16 -67.64
CA ILE A 4 2.70 -28.24 -66.51
C ILE A 4 2.34 -26.82 -66.97
N ARG A 5 1.24 -26.29 -66.42
CA ARG A 5 0.97 -24.84 -66.37
C ARG A 5 0.87 -24.41 -64.92
N ILE A 6 1.89 -23.65 -64.54
CA ILE A 6 1.99 -22.73 -63.41
C ILE A 6 0.76 -21.82 -63.37
N LEU A 7 0.11 -21.66 -62.21
CA LEU A 7 -0.19 -20.33 -61.70
C LEU A 7 -0.59 -20.37 -60.22
N ALA A 8 0.22 -19.70 -59.41
CA ALA A 8 -0.09 -19.33 -58.05
C ALA A 8 -1.33 -18.42 -58.01
N PHE A 9 -2.29 -18.78 -57.17
CA PHE A 9 -3.30 -17.88 -56.60
C PHE A 9 -3.19 -18.11 -55.09
N LEU A 10 -2.30 -17.40 -54.38
CA LEU A 10 -2.45 -16.01 -53.94
C LEU A 10 -3.74 -15.85 -53.11
N ILE A 11 -3.54 -16.07 -51.81
CA ILE A 11 -4.43 -15.82 -50.69
C ILE A 11 -4.79 -14.32 -50.65
N PRO A 12 -6.08 -13.97 -50.48
CA PRO A 12 -6.45 -12.82 -49.66
C PRO A 12 -7.35 -13.30 -48.51
N ILE A 13 -6.87 -13.28 -47.27
CA ILE A 13 -7.19 -12.23 -46.29
C ILE A 13 -8.66 -11.82 -46.35
N LEU A 14 -9.48 -12.40 -45.47
CA LEU A 14 -10.56 -11.69 -44.80
C LEU A 14 -10.60 -12.16 -43.34
N CYS A 15 -9.75 -11.49 -42.55
CA CYS A 15 -9.79 -11.46 -41.10
C CYS A 15 -11.15 -10.90 -40.65
N PHE A 16 -12.09 -11.78 -40.30
CA PHE A 16 -13.21 -11.42 -39.41
C PHE A 16 -12.98 -12.06 -38.04
N THR A 17 -11.81 -11.79 -37.45
CA THR A 17 -11.65 -11.87 -36.00
C THR A 17 -12.45 -10.72 -35.42
N ASN A 18 -13.61 -11.04 -34.84
CA ASN A 18 -14.34 -10.14 -33.96
C ASN A 18 -13.45 -9.82 -32.76
N PHE A 19 -12.56 -8.85 -32.91
CA PHE A 19 -11.94 -8.17 -31.78
C PHE A 19 -13.02 -7.31 -31.12
N HIS A 20 -13.83 -7.94 -30.27
CA HIS A 20 -14.51 -7.21 -29.21
C HIS A 20 -13.42 -6.72 -28.26
N SER A 21 -12.90 -5.52 -28.54
CA SER A 21 -12.10 -4.78 -27.59
C SER A 21 -12.98 -4.46 -26.39
N TYR A 22 -12.93 -5.33 -25.37
CA TYR A 22 -13.37 -4.95 -24.04
C TYR A 22 -12.43 -3.84 -23.57
N ALA A 23 -12.88 -2.59 -23.70
CA ALA A 23 -12.28 -1.49 -22.97
C ALA A 23 -12.51 -1.78 -21.48
N GLN A 24 -11.49 -2.33 -20.81
CA GLN A 24 -11.48 -2.32 -19.35
C GLN A 24 -11.48 -0.86 -18.92
N THR A 25 -12.58 -0.40 -18.33
CA THR A 25 -12.60 0.85 -17.59
C THR A 25 -11.54 0.68 -16.50
N THR A 26 -10.39 1.33 -16.64
CA THR A 26 -9.42 1.45 -15.56
C THR A 26 -10.14 2.12 -14.41
N ASN A 27 -10.57 1.30 -13.45
CA ASN A 27 -11.23 1.76 -12.24
C ASN A 27 -10.18 2.57 -11.47
N ASN A 28 -10.18 3.88 -11.70
CA ASN A 28 -9.27 4.83 -11.07
C ASN A 28 -9.76 4.99 -9.63
N GLN A 29 -9.54 3.96 -8.83
CA GLN A 29 -9.93 3.94 -7.44
C GLN A 29 -9.16 5.04 -6.72
N GLU A 30 -9.90 5.95 -6.11
CA GLU A 30 -9.35 7.05 -5.33
C GLU A 30 -8.45 6.49 -4.22
N VAL A 31 -7.18 6.92 -4.24
CA VAL A 31 -6.22 6.59 -3.18
C VAL A 31 -6.39 7.61 -2.07
N LYS A 32 -6.79 7.14 -0.90
CA LYS A 32 -6.91 7.94 0.30
C LYS A 32 -5.57 7.91 1.05
N THR A 33 -5.06 9.09 1.39
CA THR A 33 -3.89 9.23 2.24
C THR A 33 -4.32 9.60 3.66
N THR A 34 -3.93 8.81 4.65
CA THR A 34 -4.23 9.05 6.06
C THR A 34 -2.93 9.07 6.86
N ILE A 35 -2.74 10.09 7.69
CA ILE A 35 -1.64 10.17 8.65
C ILE A 35 -2.16 9.72 10.01
N TYR A 36 -1.50 8.75 10.63
CA TYR A 36 -1.74 8.30 11.99
C TYR A 36 -0.67 8.84 12.91
N TYR A 37 -1.10 9.41 14.04
CA TYR A 37 -0.24 9.92 15.10
C TYR A 37 -0.53 9.12 16.36
N TYR A 38 0.38 8.22 16.75
CA TYR A 38 0.23 7.41 17.95
C TYR A 38 1.23 7.86 19.02
N SER A 39 0.74 8.52 20.07
CA SER A 39 1.56 8.86 21.22
C SER A 39 1.82 7.63 22.09
N PHE A 40 3.02 7.58 22.68
CA PHE A 40 3.43 6.51 23.59
C PHE A 40 4.36 7.04 24.68
N SER A 41 4.48 6.29 25.76
CA SER A 41 5.45 6.51 26.82
C SER A 41 6.31 5.27 27.01
N GLY A 42 7.54 5.47 27.44
CA GLY A 42 8.49 4.37 27.65
C GLY A 42 9.91 4.78 27.31
N GLU A 43 10.84 3.95 27.75
CA GLU A 43 12.26 4.14 27.47
C GLU A 43 12.58 3.58 26.09
N LEU A 44 13.29 4.37 25.28
CA LEU A 44 13.54 4.05 23.89
C LEU A 44 15.02 4.24 23.60
N SER A 45 15.69 3.15 23.24
CA SER A 45 17.09 3.16 22.81
C SER A 45 17.19 3.46 21.32
N SER A 46 18.36 3.92 20.86
CA SER A 46 18.57 4.18 19.43
C SER A 46 18.35 2.95 18.55
N SER A 47 18.70 1.74 19.03
CA SER A 47 18.45 0.50 18.30
C SER A 47 16.96 0.18 18.21
N THR A 48 16.23 0.29 19.33
CA THR A 48 14.77 0.06 19.38
C THR A 48 14.01 1.07 18.52
N LEU A 49 14.49 2.31 18.41
CA LEU A 49 13.91 3.31 17.50
C LEU A 49 13.97 2.84 16.05
N SER A 50 15.15 2.41 15.61
CA SER A 50 15.36 1.94 14.24
C SER A 50 14.56 0.67 13.94
N GLU A 51 14.45 -0.24 14.91
CA GLU A 51 13.62 -1.44 14.82
C GLU A 51 12.13 -1.08 14.65
N ILE A 52 11.61 -0.16 15.46
CA ILE A 52 10.20 0.29 15.36
C ILE A 52 9.93 0.94 14.00
N GLU A 53 10.81 1.81 13.52
CA GLU A 53 10.65 2.44 12.21
C GLU A 53 10.64 1.39 11.08
N THR A 54 11.53 0.41 11.16
CA THR A 54 11.63 -0.69 10.18
C THR A 54 10.38 -1.57 10.20
N GLU A 55 9.94 -2.02 11.38
CA GLU A 55 8.76 -2.88 11.53
C GLU A 55 7.47 -2.13 11.12
N ALA A 56 7.32 -0.87 11.52
CA ALA A 56 6.18 -0.04 11.12
C ALA A 56 6.12 0.14 9.60
N LYS A 57 7.28 0.31 8.94
CA LYS A 57 7.35 0.49 7.48
C LYS A 57 6.92 -0.76 6.71
N GLN A 58 7.03 -1.93 7.33
CA GLN A 58 6.61 -3.21 6.76
C GLN A 58 5.12 -3.50 6.95
N LEU A 59 4.39 -2.67 7.70
CA LEU A 59 2.95 -2.83 7.87
C LEU A 59 2.20 -2.53 6.56
N THR A 60 1.01 -3.12 6.45
CA THR A 60 0.21 -3.05 5.21
C THR A 60 -0.14 -1.61 4.85
N ASN A 61 0.08 -1.24 3.59
CA ASN A 61 -0.24 0.08 3.02
C ASN A 61 0.49 1.28 3.67
N VAL A 62 1.55 1.03 4.46
CA VAL A 62 2.38 2.09 5.03
C VAL A 62 3.33 2.65 3.97
N ASP A 63 3.19 3.94 3.71
CA ASP A 63 4.00 4.68 2.74
C ASP A 63 5.16 5.41 3.40
N GLU A 64 5.00 5.96 4.61
CA GLU A 64 6.08 6.62 5.36
C GLU A 64 5.94 6.39 6.87
N VAL A 65 7.08 6.42 7.57
CA VAL A 65 7.13 6.30 9.03
C VAL A 65 8.15 7.30 9.57
N LYS A 66 7.82 7.90 10.71
CA LYS A 66 8.74 8.72 11.48
C LYS A 66 8.45 8.60 12.96
N VAL A 67 9.49 8.44 13.77
CA VAL A 67 9.37 8.50 15.24
C VAL A 67 9.89 9.85 15.75
N LYS A 68 9.10 10.52 16.59
CA LYS A 68 9.56 11.66 17.39
C LYS A 68 9.66 11.20 18.84
N TYR A 69 10.83 11.31 19.44
CA TYR A 69 11.04 10.90 20.83
C TYR A 69 11.70 12.02 21.63
N LYS A 70 11.22 12.20 22.87
CA LYS A 70 11.70 13.18 23.84
C LYS A 70 12.21 12.42 25.06
N GLU A 71 13.52 12.18 25.08
CA GLU A 71 14.20 11.40 26.12
C GLU A 71 13.94 11.96 27.52
N GLU A 72 13.88 13.29 27.67
CA GLU A 72 13.72 13.95 28.96
C GLU A 72 12.39 13.62 29.66
N ASN A 73 11.36 13.30 28.87
CA ASN A 73 10.03 12.97 29.37
C ASN A 73 9.67 11.49 29.19
N LYS A 74 10.53 10.69 28.54
CA LYS A 74 10.22 9.32 28.08
C LYS A 74 8.90 9.26 27.31
N LEU A 75 8.67 10.27 26.46
CA LEU A 75 7.47 10.40 25.64
C LEU A 75 7.84 10.42 24.17
N GLY A 76 7.06 9.71 23.36
CA GLY A 76 7.24 9.70 21.92
C GLY A 76 5.93 9.71 21.15
N GLN A 77 6.06 9.91 19.85
CA GLN A 77 4.98 9.87 18.88
C GLN A 77 5.46 9.12 17.64
N LEU A 78 4.76 8.05 17.31
CA LEU A 78 4.90 7.30 16.07
C LEU A 78 3.98 7.93 15.02
N ILE A 79 4.55 8.44 13.94
CA ILE A 79 3.84 9.07 12.83
C ILE A 79 3.91 8.11 11.64
N VAL A 80 2.76 7.71 11.12
CA VAL A 80 2.66 6.74 10.02
C VAL A 80 1.76 7.30 8.94
N ILE A 81 2.28 7.41 7.72
CA ILE A 81 1.50 7.80 6.55
C ILE A 81 1.07 6.52 5.83
N VAL A 82 -0.24 6.37 5.64
CA VAL A 82 -0.86 5.22 5.00
C VAL A 82 -1.51 5.69 3.70
N LYS A 83 -1.23 5.00 2.60
CA LYS A 83 -1.87 5.21 1.30
C LYS A 83 -2.64 3.96 0.92
N GLU A 84 -3.95 4.03 0.97
CA GLU A 84 -4.81 2.89 0.68
C GLU A 84 -5.93 3.26 -0.29
N LYS A 85 -6.34 2.29 -1.10
CA LYS A 85 -7.51 2.43 -1.96
C LYS A 85 -8.77 2.25 -1.13
N SER A 86 -9.85 2.90 -1.55
CA SER A 86 -11.17 2.63 -0.95
C SER A 86 -11.52 1.15 -1.06
N ARG A 87 -12.07 0.58 0.02
CA ARG A 87 -12.52 -0.82 0.05
C ARG A 87 -13.54 -1.05 -1.06
N SER A 88 -13.26 -2.04 -1.90
CA SER A 88 -14.07 -2.46 -3.02
C SER A 88 -14.55 -3.90 -2.91
N SER A 89 -13.86 -4.74 -2.13
CA SER A 89 -14.24 -6.12 -1.83
C SER A 89 -13.99 -6.46 -0.36
N GLU A 90 -14.63 -7.53 0.13
CA GLU A 90 -14.35 -8.07 1.47
C GLU A 90 -12.93 -8.62 1.61
N GLY A 91 -12.29 -9.00 0.49
CA GLY A 91 -10.92 -9.50 0.46
C GLY A 91 -9.85 -8.40 0.51
N ASP A 92 -10.25 -7.12 0.48
CA ASP A 92 -9.29 -6.02 0.46
C ASP A 92 -8.64 -5.86 1.84
N VAL A 93 -7.33 -6.08 1.89
CA VAL A 93 -6.52 -5.90 3.10
C VAL A 93 -6.19 -4.41 3.27
N LEU A 94 -6.79 -3.81 4.32
CA LEU A 94 -6.56 -2.42 4.70
C LEU A 94 -5.63 -2.32 5.90
N PHE A 95 -5.04 -1.14 6.08
CA PHE A 95 -4.24 -0.86 7.26
C PHE A 95 -5.06 -1.01 8.54
N GLN A 96 -4.49 -1.64 9.56
CA GLN A 96 -5.13 -1.82 10.87
C GLN A 96 -4.38 -0.99 11.91
N PRO A 97 -5.00 0.07 12.50
CA PRO A 97 -4.36 0.86 13.53
C PRO A 97 -3.98 0.06 14.79
N THR A 98 -4.62 -1.09 15.01
CA THR A 98 -4.29 -2.02 16.08
C THR A 98 -2.91 -2.64 15.92
N ASP A 99 -2.37 -2.72 14.71
CA ASP A 99 -1.01 -3.23 14.48
C ASP A 99 0.05 -2.27 15.01
N LEU A 100 -0.21 -0.96 14.98
CA LEU A 100 0.66 0.02 15.66
C LEU A 100 0.66 -0.18 17.17
N LYS A 101 -0.50 -0.45 17.76
CA LYS A 101 -0.61 -0.73 19.20
C LYS A 101 0.20 -1.96 19.58
N LYS A 102 0.09 -3.04 18.79
CA LYS A 102 0.86 -4.27 18.99
C LYS A 102 2.36 -4.02 18.84
N LEU A 103 2.77 -3.28 17.82
CA LEU A 103 4.17 -2.91 17.58
C LEU A 103 4.78 -2.18 18.78
N LEU A 104 4.09 -1.16 19.29
CA LEU A 104 4.55 -0.41 20.46
C LEU A 104 4.62 -1.30 21.71
N SER A 105 3.58 -2.10 21.95
CA SER A 105 3.52 -3.00 23.12
C SER A 105 4.60 -4.09 23.08
N LYS A 106 4.92 -4.62 21.88
CA LYS A 106 5.99 -5.60 21.65
C LYS A 106 7.37 -5.05 22.04
N ASN A 107 7.57 -3.74 21.86
CA ASN A 107 8.82 -3.04 22.19
C ASN A 107 8.81 -2.44 23.60
N ASN A 108 7.96 -2.95 24.50
CA ASN A 108 7.84 -2.47 25.89
C ASN A 108 7.43 -1.00 26.03
N LEU A 109 6.85 -0.40 24.99
CA LEU A 109 6.29 0.95 25.03
C LEU A 109 4.82 0.89 25.42
N SER A 110 4.38 1.89 26.17
CA SER A 110 2.99 2.05 26.60
C SER A 110 2.26 2.95 25.59
N PRO A 111 1.33 2.41 24.78
CA PRO A 111 0.56 3.19 23.83
C PRO A 111 -0.46 4.06 24.56
N ASN A 112 -0.54 5.34 24.23
CA ASN A 112 -1.43 6.30 24.88
C ASN A 112 -2.61 6.64 23.96
N GLU A 113 -2.44 7.65 23.10
CA GLU A 113 -3.51 8.20 22.28
C GLU A 113 -3.22 8.04 20.79
N LEU A 114 -4.23 7.62 20.03
CA LEU A 114 -4.18 7.54 18.58
C LEU A 114 -5.05 8.63 17.97
N ASN A 115 -4.41 9.51 17.20
CA ASN A 115 -5.07 10.52 16.37
C ASN A 115 -4.85 10.21 14.89
N LEU A 116 -5.77 10.66 14.03
CA LEU A 116 -5.66 10.49 12.58
C LEU A 116 -6.05 11.76 11.83
N GLU A 117 -5.40 11.98 10.70
CA GLU A 117 -5.64 13.09 9.79
C GLU A 117 -5.79 12.52 8.37
N ILE A 118 -6.91 12.82 7.72
CA ILE A 118 -7.15 12.40 6.34
C ILE A 118 -6.73 13.54 5.43
N LEU A 119 -5.76 13.31 4.57
CA LEU A 119 -5.35 14.28 3.55
C LEU A 119 -6.36 14.24 2.41
N LYS A 120 -6.95 15.40 2.10
CA LYS A 120 -7.77 15.57 0.91
C LYS A 120 -6.84 15.77 -0.28
N ASN A 121 -6.98 14.93 -1.30
CA ASN A 121 -6.36 15.17 -2.61
C ASN A 121 -7.08 16.31 -3.34
#